data_AF-A0A7S0M908-F1
#
_entry.id   AF-A0A7S0M908-F1
#
_cell.length_a   1.000
_cell.length_b   1.000
_cell.length_c   1.000
_cell.angle_alpha   90.00
_cell.angle_beta   90.00
_cell.angle_gamma   90.00
#
_symmetry.space_group_name_H-M   'P 1'
#
loop_
_entity.id
_entity.type
_entity.pdbx_description
1 polymer ?
#
loop_
_entity_poly.entity_id
_entity_poly.type
_entity_poly.pdbx_seq_one_letter_code
_entity_poly.pdbx_strand_id
1 'polypeptide(L)'
;QADGSARFNFDKTCVYAGIFGPTEAKAHQRLSDESVLVVNFALPTGQGLHKESEAIIRRTLEPIIVRSQNPMCAIEVTLQVVNDDGSLLAASVNAAVSALVDAGVPMCGQAAAVTCAISPDGSIMLDP
;
A
#
# COMPACT_ATOMS: atom_id res chain seq x y z
N GLN A 1 -5.92 14.99 8.45
CA GLN A 1 -5.80 13.80 9.33
C GLN A 1 -6.16 12.60 8.48
N ALA A 2 -5.51 11.45 8.66
CA ALA A 2 -5.83 10.26 7.85
C ALA A 2 -7.19 9.71 8.24
N ASP A 3 -7.93 9.19 7.27
CA ASP A 3 -9.25 8.55 7.46
C ASP A 3 -9.09 7.12 8.02
N GLY A 4 -7.97 6.47 7.71
CA GLY A 4 -7.51 5.27 8.38
C GLY A 4 -5.99 5.17 8.38
N SER A 5 -5.45 4.43 9.33
CA SER A 5 -4.00 4.28 9.48
C SER A 5 -3.62 2.92 10.04
N ALA A 6 -2.42 2.47 9.71
CA ALA A 6 -1.88 1.26 10.31
C ALA A 6 -0.37 1.36 10.47
N ARG A 7 0.14 0.65 11.47
CA ARG A 7 1.55 0.35 11.62
C ARG A 7 1.75 -1.14 11.42
N PHE A 8 2.62 -1.52 10.52
CA PHE A 8 2.97 -2.91 10.29
C PHE A 8 4.47 -3.11 10.51
N ASN A 9 4.82 -4.21 11.18
CA ASN A 9 6.20 -4.61 11.39
C ASN A 9 6.40 -6.05 10.86
N PHE A 10 7.42 -6.23 10.03
CA PHE A 10 8.05 -7.54 9.80
C PHE A 10 9.42 -7.50 10.47
N ASP A 11 9.56 -8.24 11.57
CA ASP A 11 10.71 -8.15 12.47
C ASP A 11 11.11 -6.70 12.77
N LYS A 12 12.26 -6.23 12.26
CA LYS A 12 12.71 -4.85 12.46
C LYS A 12 12.22 -3.91 11.37
N THR A 13 11.78 -4.39 10.22
CA THR A 13 11.20 -3.56 9.17
C THR A 13 9.86 -3.02 9.64
N CYS A 14 9.71 -1.69 9.62
CA CYS A 14 8.55 -0.99 10.15
C CYS A 14 8.05 0.04 9.15
N VAL A 15 6.76 -0.05 8.82
CA VAL A 15 6.09 0.86 7.87
C VAL A 15 4.79 1.38 8.48
N TYR A 16 4.59 2.69 8.39
CA TYR A 16 3.31 3.32 8.65
C TYR A 16 2.56 3.51 7.33
N ALA A 17 1.27 3.22 7.35
CA ALA A 17 0.35 3.50 6.25
C ALA A 17 -0.71 4.48 6.72
N GLY A 18 -1.05 5.45 5.88
CA GLY A 18 -2.17 6.36 6.05
C GLY A 18 -3.02 6.39 4.79
N ILE A 19 -4.34 6.31 4.96
CA ILE A 19 -5.34 6.41 3.91
C ILE A 19 -6.01 7.78 4.00
N PHE A 20 -6.15 8.43 2.85
CA PHE A 20 -6.84 9.71 2.72
C PHE A 20 -7.86 9.61 1.60
N GLY A 21 -9.12 9.89 1.91
CA GLY A 21 -10.25 9.78 1.01
C GLY A 21 -11.20 8.62 1.35
N PRO A 22 -12.34 8.56 0.65
CA PRO A 22 -12.53 9.05 -0.72
C PRO A 22 -12.65 10.58 -0.83
N THR A 23 -11.73 11.22 -1.56
CA THR A 23 -11.78 12.67 -1.85
C THR A 23 -12.27 12.92 -3.27
N GLU A 24 -12.74 14.13 -3.58
CA GLU A 24 -13.18 14.48 -4.94
C GLU A 24 -12.01 14.41 -5.92
N ALA A 25 -12.14 13.60 -6.98
CA ALA A 25 -11.06 13.47 -7.96
C ALA A 25 -10.85 14.79 -8.73
N LYS A 26 -9.59 15.05 -9.10
CA LYS A 26 -9.22 16.22 -9.91
C LYS A 26 -10.00 16.22 -11.21
N ALA A 27 -10.28 17.40 -11.78
CA ALA A 27 -11.11 17.55 -12.98
C ALA A 27 -10.70 16.63 -14.15
N HIS A 28 -9.40 16.35 -14.31
CA HIS A 28 -8.88 15.45 -15.36
C HIS A 28 -9.10 13.95 -15.09
N GLN A 29 -9.54 13.57 -13.89
CA GLN A 29 -9.77 12.19 -13.44
C GLN A 29 -11.26 11.85 -13.31
N ARG A 30 -12.16 12.84 -13.47
CA ARG A 30 -13.61 12.69 -13.33
C ARG A 30 -14.29 11.91 -14.46
N LEU A 31 -13.56 11.58 -15.52
CA LEU A 31 -14.08 10.81 -16.66
C LEU A 31 -13.97 9.29 -16.44
N SER A 32 -13.47 8.85 -15.29
CA SER A 32 -13.32 7.45 -14.94
C SER A 32 -14.57 6.95 -14.21
N ASP A 33 -15.14 5.84 -14.68
CA ASP A 33 -16.20 5.09 -13.98
C ASP A 33 -15.68 4.41 -12.69
N GLU A 34 -14.37 4.42 -12.46
CA GLU A 34 -13.72 3.86 -11.28
C GLU A 34 -12.95 4.93 -10.47
N SER A 35 -12.90 4.76 -9.15
CA SER A 35 -12.07 5.58 -8.26
C SER A 35 -10.58 5.48 -8.60
N VAL A 36 -9.86 6.60 -8.51
CA VAL A 36 -8.41 6.65 -8.73
C VAL A 36 -7.67 6.29 -7.45
N LEU A 37 -6.74 5.35 -7.54
CA LEU A 37 -5.83 5.00 -6.45
C LEU A 37 -4.47 5.70 -6.65
N VAL A 38 -4.08 6.53 -5.70
CA VAL A 38 -2.76 7.17 -5.64
C VAL A 38 -1.97 6.52 -4.52
N VAL A 39 -0.72 6.14 -4.80
CA VAL A 39 0.17 5.56 -3.80
C VAL A 39 1.43 6.41 -3.74
N ASN A 40 1.76 6.90 -2.55
CA ASN A 40 3.00 7.61 -2.27
C ASN A 40 3.87 6.76 -1.34
N PHE A 41 5.14 6.60 -1.69
CA PHE A 41 6.08 5.79 -0.92
C PHE A 41 7.29 6.62 -0.50
N ALA A 42 7.47 6.78 0.81
CA ALA A 42 8.54 7.58 1.39
C ALA A 42 9.49 6.74 2.24
N LEU A 43 10.79 6.80 1.92
CA LEU A 43 11.86 6.23 2.72
C LEU A 43 12.31 7.16 3.86
N PRO A 44 12.97 6.64 4.92
CA PRO A 44 13.42 7.45 6.05
C PRO A 44 14.41 8.55 5.66
N THR A 45 15.22 8.33 4.62
CA THR A 45 16.22 9.27 4.12
C THR A 45 15.63 10.40 3.28
N GLY A 46 14.33 10.35 2.93
CA GLY A 46 13.66 11.38 2.13
C GLY A 46 14.18 11.54 0.69
N GLN A 47 15.05 10.63 0.23
CA GLN A 47 15.67 10.70 -1.09
C GLN A 47 15.09 9.63 -2.02
N GLY A 48 14.44 10.08 -3.11
CA GLY A 48 14.03 9.25 -4.23
C GLY A 48 12.52 9.04 -4.34
N LEU A 49 11.99 9.22 -5.55
CA LEU A 49 10.67 8.70 -5.90
C LEU A 49 10.81 7.19 -6.14
N HIS A 50 10.30 6.38 -5.23
CA HIS A 50 10.27 4.91 -5.39
C HIS A 50 9.11 4.48 -6.29
N LYS A 51 9.07 5.04 -7.51
CA LYS A 51 7.95 4.86 -8.45
C LYS A 51 7.67 3.40 -8.77
N GLU A 52 8.69 2.54 -8.75
CA GLU A 52 8.54 1.11 -8.94
C GLU A 52 7.78 0.45 -7.77
N SER A 53 8.16 0.78 -6.52
CA SER A 53 7.46 0.29 -5.32
C SER A 53 6.02 0.78 -5.29
N GLU A 54 5.81 2.07 -5.58
CA GLU A 54 4.47 2.67 -5.70
C GLU A 54 3.63 1.96 -6.76
N ALA A 55 4.21 1.68 -7.94
CA ALA A 55 3.50 1.00 -9.02
C ALA A 55 3.16 -0.45 -8.66
N ILE A 56 4.06 -1.18 -8.00
CA ILE A 56 3.81 -2.55 -7.53
C ILE A 56 2.68 -2.54 -6.51
N ILE A 57 2.76 -1.69 -5.48
CA ILE A 57 1.76 -1.62 -4.42
C ILE A 57 0.41 -1.20 -5.00
N ARG A 58 0.38 -0.18 -5.88
CA ARG A 58 -0.85 0.25 -6.55
C ARG A 58 -1.50 -0.90 -7.32
N ARG A 59 -0.73 -1.62 -8.16
CA ARG A 59 -1.23 -2.76 -8.93
C ARG A 59 -1.75 -3.90 -8.04
N THR A 60 -1.15 -4.10 -6.87
CA THR A 60 -1.60 -5.09 -5.89
C THR A 60 -2.92 -4.69 -5.24
N LEU A 61 -3.11 -3.40 -4.94
CA LEU A 61 -4.30 -2.89 -4.23
C LEU A 61 -5.50 -2.59 -5.15
N GLU A 62 -5.25 -2.17 -6.40
CA GLU A 62 -6.28 -1.87 -7.41
C GLU A 62 -7.39 -2.95 -7.55
N PRO A 63 -7.07 -4.26 -7.64
CA PRO A 63 -8.10 -5.29 -7.77
C PRO A 63 -8.83 -5.61 -6.45
N ILE A 64 -8.28 -5.21 -5.30
CA ILE A 64 -8.82 -5.52 -3.97
C ILE A 64 -9.87 -4.48 -3.57
N ILE A 65 -9.68 -3.22 -3.99
CA ILE A 65 -10.59 -2.11 -3.69
C ILE A 65 -11.78 -2.16 -4.65
N VAL A 66 -13.00 -2.02 -4.13
CA VAL A 66 -14.22 -1.94 -4.95
C VAL A 66 -14.38 -0.54 -5.52
N ARG A 67 -13.61 -0.26 -6.58
CA ARG A 67 -13.48 1.08 -7.19
C ARG A 67 -14.76 1.60 -7.86
N SER A 68 -15.75 0.73 -8.12
CA SER A 68 -17.05 1.09 -8.69
C SER A 68 -18.03 1.71 -7.69
N GLN A 69 -17.81 1.58 -6.38
CA GLN A 69 -18.71 2.16 -5.37
C GLN A 69 -18.51 3.67 -5.18
N ASN A 70 -17.36 4.20 -5.60
CA ASN A 70 -17.01 5.63 -5.45
C ASN A 70 -16.49 6.20 -6.79
N PRO A 71 -17.33 6.28 -7.84
CA PRO A 71 -16.92 6.85 -9.11
C PRO A 71 -16.51 8.31 -8.91
N MET A 72 -15.50 8.77 -9.67
CA MET A 72 -14.95 10.13 -9.58
C MET A 72 -14.34 10.51 -8.23
N CYS A 73 -13.99 9.54 -7.38
CA CYS A 73 -13.23 9.77 -6.15
C CYS A 73 -11.75 9.38 -6.30
N ALA A 74 -10.91 9.96 -5.45
CA ALA A 74 -9.51 9.59 -5.28
C ALA A 74 -9.29 9.02 -3.87
N ILE A 75 -8.63 7.87 -3.80
CA ILE A 75 -8.13 7.26 -2.57
C ILE A 75 -6.62 7.36 -2.61
N GLU A 76 -6.03 8.00 -1.60
CA GLU A 76 -4.60 8.21 -1.49
C GLU A 76 -4.03 7.35 -0.35
N VAL A 77 -3.06 6.51 -0.69
CA VAL A 77 -2.33 5.64 0.23
C VAL A 77 -0.93 6.21 0.39
N THR A 78 -0.60 6.68 1.59
CA THR A 78 0.75 7.14 1.92
C THR A 78 1.44 6.12 2.81
N LEU A 79 2.61 5.67 2.37
CA LEU A 79 3.46 4.73 3.08
C LEU A 79 4.73 5.41 3.52
N GLN A 80 4.96 5.45 4.83
CA GLN A 80 6.15 5.99 5.45
C GLN A 80 6.96 4.87 6.08
N VAL A 81 8.11 4.58 5.51
CA VAL A 81 9.07 3.63 6.07
C VAL A 81 9.78 4.28 7.25
N VAL A 82 9.86 3.54 8.36
CA VAL A 82 10.53 3.95 9.60
C VAL A 82 11.88 3.26 9.71
N ASN A 83 11.89 1.96 9.44
CA ASN A 83 13.07 1.13 9.44
C ASN A 83 12.94 0.07 8.35
N ASP A 84 14.05 -0.24 7.69
CA ASP A 84 14.13 -1.24 6.63
C ASP A 84 15.27 -2.22 6.98
N ASP A 85 14.91 -3.45 7.30
CA ASP A 85 15.80 -4.58 7.61
C ASP A 85 15.53 -5.77 6.67
N GLY A 86 14.86 -5.53 5.52
CA GLY A 86 14.39 -6.59 4.61
C GLY A 86 12.87 -6.63 4.48
N SER A 87 12.38 -7.39 3.49
CA SER A 87 10.93 -7.59 3.26
C SER A 87 10.07 -6.32 3.12
N LEU A 88 10.66 -5.20 2.72
CA LEU A 88 10.00 -3.89 2.74
C LEU A 88 8.69 -3.82 1.95
N LEU A 89 8.66 -4.39 0.73
CA LEU A 89 7.46 -4.41 -0.10
C LEU A 89 6.33 -5.22 0.55
N ALA A 90 6.66 -6.37 1.15
CA ALA A 90 5.68 -7.20 1.83
C ALA A 90 5.10 -6.47 3.06
N ALA A 91 5.96 -5.84 3.86
CA ALA A 91 5.54 -5.02 5.00
C ALA A 91 4.62 -3.87 4.56
N SER A 92 4.96 -3.23 3.44
CA SER A 92 4.22 -2.07 2.92
C SER A 92 2.84 -2.44 2.39
N VAL A 93 2.71 -3.57 1.69
CA VAL A 93 1.40 -4.09 1.25
C VAL A 93 0.53 -4.42 2.45
N ASN A 94 1.07 -5.12 3.46
CA ASN A 94 0.32 -5.48 4.66
C ASN A 94 -0.10 -4.24 5.48
N ALA A 95 0.77 -3.23 5.57
CA ALA A 95 0.45 -1.95 6.18
C ALA A 95 -0.70 -1.25 5.43
N ALA A 96 -0.62 -1.16 4.10
CA ALA A 96 -1.64 -0.53 3.28
C ALA A 96 -2.99 -1.23 3.40
N VAL A 97 -3.04 -2.57 3.33
CA VAL A 97 -4.27 -3.34 3.48
C VAL A 97 -4.88 -3.11 4.87
N SER A 98 -4.07 -3.14 5.92
CA SER A 98 -4.54 -2.89 7.28
C SER A 98 -5.11 -1.48 7.44
N ALA A 99 -4.47 -0.48 6.83
CA ALA A 99 -4.95 0.91 6.87
C ALA A 99 -6.23 1.10 6.03
N LEU A 100 -6.39 0.38 4.92
CA LEU A 100 -7.63 0.35 4.13
C LEU A 100 -8.80 -0.24 4.92
N VAL A 101 -8.54 -1.28 5.72
CA VAL A 101 -9.54 -1.86 6.65
C VAL A 101 -9.94 -0.82 7.70
N ASP A 102 -8.95 -0.16 8.33
CA ASP A 102 -9.19 0.88 9.34
C ASP A 102 -9.99 2.07 8.78
N ALA A 103 -9.72 2.48 7.53
CA ALA A 103 -10.44 3.53 6.82
C ALA A 103 -11.86 3.13 6.39
N GLY A 104 -12.23 1.85 6.49
CA GLY A 104 -13.53 1.35 6.03
C GLY A 104 -13.70 1.42 4.50
N VAL A 105 -12.61 1.39 3.73
CA VAL A 105 -12.68 1.40 2.26
C VAL A 105 -13.32 0.09 1.79
N PRO A 106 -14.34 0.13 0.91
CA PRO A 106 -14.95 -1.08 0.37
C PRO A 106 -13.93 -1.95 -0.38
N MET A 107 -13.76 -3.20 0.05
CA MET A 107 -12.83 -4.17 -0.53
C MET A 107 -13.54 -5.49 -0.85
N CYS A 108 -13.14 -6.17 -1.93
CA CYS A 108 -13.66 -7.47 -2.32
C CYS A 108 -12.96 -8.65 -1.63
N GLY A 109 -11.86 -8.37 -0.92
CA GLY A 109 -11.07 -9.34 -0.16
C GLY A 109 -9.95 -8.65 0.61
N GLN A 110 -9.07 -9.46 1.21
CA GLN A 110 -7.85 -8.97 1.87
C GLN A 110 -6.64 -9.59 1.18
N ALA A 111 -5.56 -8.83 1.01
CA ALA A 111 -4.28 -9.37 0.61
C ALA A 111 -3.31 -9.43 1.79
N ALA A 112 -2.47 -10.45 1.76
CA ALA A 112 -1.30 -10.56 2.59
C ALA A 112 -0.08 -10.82 1.68
N ALA A 113 1.03 -10.20 2.02
CA ALA A 113 2.30 -10.36 1.31
C ALA A 113 3.38 -10.87 2.25
N VAL A 114 4.25 -11.73 1.72
CA VAL A 114 5.44 -12.27 2.38
C VAL A 114 6.58 -12.30 1.38
N THR A 115 7.80 -12.06 1.85
CA THR A 115 9.02 -12.24 1.04
C THR A 115 9.56 -13.64 1.25
N CYS A 116 10.10 -14.25 0.20
CA CYS A 116 10.76 -15.55 0.29
C CYS A 116 12.15 -15.44 -0.34
N ALA A 117 13.15 -16.06 0.28
CA ALA A 117 14.48 -16.29 -0.32
C ALA A 117 14.74 -17.78 -0.50
N ILE A 118 15.55 -18.10 -1.51
CA ILE A 118 16.02 -19.47 -1.76
C ILE A 118 17.52 -19.48 -1.48
N SER A 119 17.92 -20.29 -0.51
CA SER A 119 19.31 -20.49 -0.14
C SER A 119 20.05 -21.29 -1.22
N PRO A 120 21.40 -21.24 -1.26
CA PRO A 120 22.19 -22.01 -2.22
C PRO A 120 22.01 -23.53 -2.13
N ASP A 121 21.59 -24.03 -0.96
CA ASP A 121 21.28 -25.45 -0.72
C ASP A 121 19.85 -25.85 -1.15
N GLY A 122 19.08 -24.90 -1.69
CA GLY A 122 17.70 -25.09 -2.13
C GLY A 122 16.65 -24.94 -1.02
N SER A 123 17.04 -24.58 0.20
CA SER A 123 16.08 -24.30 1.28
C SER A 123 15.34 -22.97 1.04
N ILE A 124 14.03 -22.94 1.34
CA ILE A 124 13.20 -21.73 1.23
C ILE A 124 13.09 -21.10 2.61
N MET A 125 13.46 -19.82 2.71
CA MET A 125 13.28 -19.00 3.90
C MET A 125 12.14 -18.01 3.66
N LEU A 126 11.19 -17.98 4.59
CA LEU A 126 10.11 -16.98 4.62
C LEU A 126 10.57 -15.82 5.49
N ASP A 127 10.36 -14.60 5.02
CA ASP A 127 10.77 -13.35 5.68
C ASP A 127 12.27 -13.35 6.06
N PRO A 128 13.17 -13.40 5.06
CA PRO A 128 14.62 -13.51 5.26
C PRO A 128 15.31 -12.20 5.67
#